data_AF-A0AAV4AWE0-F1
#
_entry.id   AF-A0AAV4AWE0-F1
#
_cell.length_a   1.000
_cell.length_b   1.000
_cell.length_c   1.000
_cell.angle_alpha   90.00
_cell.angle_beta   90.00
_cell.angle_gamma   90.00
#
_symmetry.space_group_name_H-M   'P 1'
#
loop_
_entity.id
_entity.type
_entity.pdbx_description
1 polymer ?
#
loop_
_entity_poly.entity_id
_entity_poly.type
_entity_poly.pdbx_seq_one_letter_code
_entity_poly.pdbx_strand_id
1 'polypeptide(L)'
;MRDTGCEGVVVRKQLVDTSQLSGECRLLLRIDNTALLAEKAVISLITPFLSGEVKALCIPDAICDVIVGNVEGARSPEDPDMSVMVGAATTGAQEKRKAVTKPLRVPDIERHAGVGREQLIKLQQENPRILALADAGRTSRRGWKSHFL
;
A
#
# COMPACT_ATOMS: atom_id res chain seq x y z
N MET A 1 -0.02 2.51 9.18
CA MET A 1 -0.78 1.80 8.14
C MET A 1 -2.17 2.39 8.04
N ARG A 2 -2.74 2.57 6.84
CA ARG A 2 -4.16 2.90 6.66
C ARG A 2 -4.96 1.61 6.46
N ASP A 3 -6.04 1.43 7.21
CA ASP A 3 -6.89 0.24 7.14
C ASP A 3 -8.37 0.63 7.13
N THR A 4 -9.03 0.50 5.98
CA THR A 4 -10.46 0.83 5.82
C THR A 4 -11.40 -0.24 6.40
N GLY A 5 -10.88 -1.39 6.82
CA GLY A 5 -11.64 -2.41 7.55
C GLY A 5 -11.68 -2.18 9.06
N CYS A 6 -10.94 -1.20 9.58
CA CYS A 6 -10.93 -0.84 11.00
C CYS A 6 -11.69 0.48 11.23
N GLU A 7 -12.40 0.59 12.36
CA GLU A 7 -13.15 1.82 12.71
C GLU A 7 -12.37 2.80 13.61
N GLY A 8 -11.24 2.37 14.17
CA GLY A 8 -10.50 3.15 15.16
C GLY A 8 -9.03 3.36 14.82
N VAL A 9 -8.36 4.19 15.61
CA VAL A 9 -6.88 4.25 15.62
C VAL A 9 -6.37 3.22 16.61
N VAL A 10 -5.42 2.40 16.17
CA VAL A 10 -4.71 1.43 17.03
C VAL A 10 -3.25 1.80 17.06
N VAL A 11 -2.64 1.76 18.23
CA VAL A 11 -1.20 2.00 18.42
C VAL A 11 -0.59 0.83 19.18
N ARG A 12 0.65 0.50 18.83
CA ARG A 12 1.45 -0.48 19.58
C ARG A 12 1.67 0.04 21.00
N LYS A 13 1.26 -0.74 22.03
CA LYS A 13 1.31 -0.32 23.44
C LYS A 13 2.71 0.12 23.90
N GLN A 14 3.77 -0.49 23.37
CA GLN A 14 5.16 -0.15 23.71
C GLN A 14 5.60 1.25 23.24
N LEU A 15 4.83 1.91 22.36
CA LEU A 15 5.10 3.27 21.88
C LEU A 15 4.31 4.34 22.64
N VAL A 16 3.56 3.96 23.66
CA VAL A 16 2.70 4.84 24.43
C VAL A 16 3.26 4.98 25.83
N ASP A 17 3.49 6.22 26.25
CA ASP A 17 3.89 6.52 27.63
C ASP A 17 2.71 6.36 28.58
N THR A 18 2.99 5.96 29.82
CA THR A 18 1.94 5.76 30.84
C THR A 18 1.14 7.05 31.09
N SER A 19 1.77 8.22 30.94
CA SER A 19 1.13 9.53 31.07
C SER A 19 0.11 9.86 29.97
N GLN A 20 0.16 9.16 28.83
CA GLN A 20 -0.76 9.33 27.71
C GLN A 20 -2.02 8.47 27.84
N LEU A 21 -2.03 7.50 28.77
CA LEU A 21 -3.17 6.62 29.02
C LEU A 21 -4.30 7.40 29.67
N SER A 22 -5.52 7.23 29.15
CA SER A 22 -6.69 7.94 29.67
C SER A 22 -7.38 7.21 30.82
N GLY A 23 -6.92 6.00 31.17
CA GLY A 23 -7.56 5.09 32.13
C GLY A 23 -8.86 4.44 31.64
N GLU A 24 -9.35 4.83 30.45
CA GLU A 24 -10.51 4.19 29.83
C GLU A 24 -10.09 2.93 29.07
N CYS A 25 -10.94 1.90 29.10
CA CYS A 25 -10.79 0.72 28.26
C CYS A 25 -11.95 0.59 27.27
N ARG A 26 -11.71 -0.08 26.15
CA ARG A 26 -12.72 -0.51 25.18
C ARG A 26 -12.47 -1.95 24.75
N LEU A 27 -13.55 -2.66 24.45
CA LEU A 27 -13.47 -3.95 23.78
C LEU A 27 -13.24 -3.73 22.28
N LEU A 28 -12.26 -4.44 21.74
CA LEU A 28 -11.93 -4.50 20.32
C LEU A 28 -12.15 -5.92 19.83
N LEU A 29 -12.92 -6.08 18.75
CA LEU A 29 -13.08 -7.34 18.06
C LEU A 29 -11.96 -7.48 17.02
N ARG A 30 -11.24 -8.60 17.07
CA ARG A 30 -10.13 -8.92 16.15
C ARG A 30 -10.64 -9.75 14.97
N ILE A 31 -9.81 -9.84 13.92
CA ILE A 31 -10.11 -10.59 12.69
C ILE A 31 -10.38 -12.09 12.90
N ASP A 32 -9.92 -12.66 14.01
CA ASP A 32 -10.13 -14.05 14.41
C ASP A 32 -11.38 -14.22 15.29
N ASN A 33 -12.26 -13.21 15.34
CA ASN A 33 -13.43 -13.10 16.22
C ASN A 33 -13.11 -13.14 17.72
N THR A 34 -11.86 -12.99 18.13
CA THR A 34 -11.53 -12.83 19.55
C THR A 34 -11.73 -11.38 19.99
N ALA A 35 -12.17 -11.20 21.23
CA ALA A 35 -12.30 -9.89 21.85
C ALA A 35 -11.08 -9.57 22.72
N LEU A 36 -10.57 -8.35 22.61
CA LEU A 36 -9.48 -7.83 23.42
C LEU A 36 -9.94 -6.57 24.15
N LEU A 37 -9.76 -6.53 25.48
CA LEU A 37 -9.92 -5.30 26.25
C LEU A 37 -8.65 -4.47 26.11
N ALA A 38 -8.73 -3.31 25.46
CA ALA A 38 -7.61 -2.42 25.20
C ALA A 38 -7.80 -1.08 25.91
N GLU A 39 -6.72 -0.58 26.51
CA GLU A 39 -6.67 0.76 27.08
C GLU A 39 -6.65 1.83 25.99
N LYS A 40 -7.26 2.97 26.27
CA LYS A 40 -7.18 4.16 25.41
C LYS A 40 -6.02 5.05 25.84
N ALA A 41 -5.37 5.63 24.83
CA ALA A 41 -4.41 6.69 25.00
C ALA A 41 -4.79 7.90 24.14
N VAL A 42 -4.36 9.08 24.57
CA VAL A 42 -4.35 10.30 23.77
C VAL A 42 -2.93 10.50 23.26
N ILE A 43 -2.74 10.39 21.95
CA ILE A 43 -1.42 10.47 21.31
C ILE A 43 -1.41 11.59 20.28
N SER A 44 -0.24 12.21 20.10
CA SER A 44 0.02 13.08 18.94
C SER A 44 0.50 12.22 17.79
N LEU A 45 -0.26 12.18 16.70
CA LEU A 45 0.02 11.37 15.53
C LEU A 45 0.39 12.27 14.35
N ILE A 46 1.42 11.88 13.61
CA ILE A 46 1.76 12.51 12.33
C ILE A 46 1.96 11.39 11.31
N THR A 47 1.00 11.25 10.39
CA THR A 47 1.07 10.30 9.28
C THR A 47 0.46 10.93 8.03
N PRO A 48 0.78 10.39 6.83
CA PRO A 48 0.12 10.82 5.60
C PRO A 48 -1.40 10.66 5.62
N PHE A 49 -1.95 9.81 6.50
CA PHE A 49 -3.38 9.50 6.51
C PHE A 49 -4.16 10.21 7.61
N LEU A 50 -3.48 10.66 8.66
CA LEU A 50 -4.09 11.36 9.79
C LEU A 50 -2.98 12.05 10.57
N SER A 51 -3.21 13.31 10.92
CA SER A 51 -2.29 14.10 11.75
C SER A 51 -3.07 14.88 12.80
N GLY A 52 -2.47 15.07 13.98
CA GLY A 52 -3.07 15.76 15.12
C GLY A 52 -3.17 14.88 16.37
N GLU A 53 -3.86 15.39 17.38
CA GLU A 53 -4.13 14.65 18.61
C GLU A 53 -5.31 13.70 18.41
N VAL A 54 -5.11 12.42 18.74
CA VAL A 54 -6.10 11.36 18.48
C VAL A 54 -6.23 10.42 19.67
N LYS A 55 -7.43 9.86 19.84
CA LYS A 55 -7.68 8.76 20.78
C LYS A 55 -7.38 7.43 20.08
N ALA A 56 -6.44 6.67 20.63
CA ALA A 56 -6.01 5.39 20.08
C ALA A 56 -6.19 4.25 21.09
N LEU A 57 -6.47 3.05 20.59
CA LEU A 57 -6.47 1.82 21.38
C LEU A 57 -5.07 1.23 21.42
N CYS A 58 -4.58 0.93 22.62
CA CYS A 58 -3.25 0.39 22.85
C CYS A 58 -3.30 -1.13 22.82
N ILE A 59 -2.71 -1.73 21.79
CA ILE A 59 -2.67 -3.19 21.62
C ILE A 59 -1.23 -3.68 21.84
N PRO A 60 -1.01 -4.71 22.69
CA PRO A 60 0.30 -5.35 22.81
C PRO A 60 0.63 -6.12 21.53
N ASP A 61 1.91 -6.12 21.15
CA ASP A 61 2.45 -6.94 20.06
C ASP A 61 1.76 -6.71 18.69
N ALA A 62 1.27 -5.50 18.46
CA ALA A 62 0.77 -5.09 17.16
C ALA A 62 1.88 -5.19 16.11
N ILE A 63 1.54 -5.75 14.94
CA ILE A 63 2.49 -5.99 13.82
C ILE A 63 3.04 -4.67 13.27
N CYS A 64 2.29 -3.59 13.41
CA CYS A 64 2.70 -2.25 13.00
C CYS A 64 2.57 -1.27 14.16
N ASP A 65 3.25 -0.14 14.01
CA ASP A 65 3.31 0.88 15.06
C ASP A 65 1.98 1.58 15.25
N VAL A 66 1.32 1.93 14.15
CA VAL A 66 0.00 2.59 14.14
C VAL A 66 -0.85 2.07 12.99
N ILE A 67 -2.12 1.79 13.27
CA ILE A 67 -3.20 1.56 12.29
C ILE A 67 -4.16 2.74 12.36
N VAL A 68 -4.44 3.35 11.22
CA VAL A 68 -5.45 4.41 11.06
C VAL A 68 -6.68 3.79 10.41
N GLY A 69 -7.73 3.61 11.21
CA GLY A 69 -9.06 3.21 10.77
C GLY A 69 -9.89 4.34 10.17
N ASN A 70 -11.18 4.08 10.00
CA ASN A 70 -12.19 5.02 9.54
C ASN A 70 -12.60 5.95 10.68
N VAL A 71 -11.77 6.95 10.95
CA VAL A 71 -12.03 8.00 11.94
C VAL A 71 -12.18 9.37 11.26
N GLU A 72 -12.77 10.33 11.96
CA GLU A 72 -12.86 11.70 11.48
C GLU A 72 -11.47 12.26 11.14
N GLY A 73 -11.36 12.95 10.00
CA GLY A 73 -10.10 13.49 9.51
C GLY A 73 -9.15 12.48 8.84
N ALA A 74 -9.48 11.18 8.83
CA ALA A 74 -8.67 10.19 8.12
C ALA A 74 -8.81 10.37 6.60
N ARG A 75 -7.67 10.45 5.90
CA ARG A 75 -7.60 10.50 4.43
C ARG A 75 -7.83 9.12 3.82
N SER A 76 -8.21 9.11 2.54
CA SER A 76 -8.37 7.87 1.77
C SER A 76 -6.99 7.22 1.53
N PRO A 77 -6.93 5.88 1.43
CA PRO A 77 -5.71 5.18 1.04
C PRO A 77 -5.09 5.67 -0.29
N GLU A 78 -5.93 6.15 -1.21
CA GLU A 78 -5.56 6.63 -2.54
C GLU A 78 -5.11 8.10 -2.55
N ASP A 79 -5.42 8.87 -1.50
CA ASP A 79 -5.08 10.29 -1.36
C ASP A 79 -4.34 10.59 -0.05
N PRO A 80 -3.11 10.06 0.15
CA PRO A 80 -2.27 10.40 1.29
C PRO A 80 -1.72 11.82 1.23
N ASP A 81 -1.47 12.42 2.40
CA ASP A 81 -0.69 13.64 2.52
C ASP A 81 0.80 13.37 2.27
N MET A 82 1.20 13.54 1.01
CA MET A 82 2.59 13.36 0.61
C MET A 82 3.53 14.44 1.16
N SER A 83 3.01 15.58 1.65
CA SER A 83 3.84 16.62 2.25
C SER A 83 4.48 16.16 3.57
N VAL A 84 3.81 15.26 4.28
CA VAL A 84 4.29 14.64 5.53
C VAL A 84 5.32 13.54 5.26
N MET A 85 5.34 12.98 4.05
CA MET A 85 6.32 12.00 3.59
C MET A 85 7.67 12.67 3.24
N VAL A 86 8.24 13.45 4.17
CA VAL A 86 9.58 14.02 4.01
C VAL A 86 10.62 12.98 4.43
N GLY A 87 10.98 12.11 3.48
CA GLY A 87 11.93 11.03 3.73
C GLY A 87 12.03 10.06 2.58
N ALA A 88 12.04 10.55 1.34
CA ALA A 88 12.50 9.71 0.24
C ALA A 88 13.97 9.35 0.53
N ALA A 89 14.24 8.10 0.88
CA ALA A 89 15.59 7.57 0.81
C ALA A 89 16.04 7.65 -0.65
N THR A 90 16.71 8.73 -1.02
CA THR A 90 17.50 8.77 -2.25
C THR A 90 18.66 7.80 -2.04
N THR A 91 18.44 6.53 -2.36
CA THR A 91 19.59 5.67 -2.66
C THR A 91 20.32 6.36 -3.82
N GLY A 92 21.64 6.56 -3.70
CA GLY A 92 22.45 7.27 -4.71
C GLY A 92 22.36 6.68 -6.13
N ALA A 93 21.66 5.55 -6.31
CA ALA A 93 21.31 4.96 -7.60
C ALA A 93 20.23 5.74 -8.38
N GLN A 94 19.33 6.48 -7.72
CA GLN A 94 18.21 7.16 -8.38
C GLN A 94 18.51 8.59 -8.85
N GLU A 95 19.47 9.29 -8.24
CA GLU A 95 19.92 10.61 -8.73
C GLU A 95 20.53 10.52 -10.14
N LYS A 96 21.14 9.39 -10.49
CA LYS A 96 21.74 9.17 -11.82
C LYS A 96 20.73 8.96 -12.95
N ARG A 97 19.42 8.84 -12.67
CA ARG A 97 18.40 8.56 -13.71
C ARG A 97 17.80 9.80 -14.38
N LYS A 98 18.19 11.02 -13.98
CA LYS A 98 17.94 12.22 -14.83
C LYS A 98 18.96 12.39 -15.95
N ALA A 99 20.01 11.56 -15.99
CA ALA A 99 20.94 11.53 -17.10
C ALA A 99 20.54 10.42 -18.08
N VAL A 100 20.06 10.83 -19.25
CA VAL A 100 20.03 10.10 -20.55
C VAL A 100 19.88 8.58 -20.44
N THR A 101 18.73 8.05 -20.87
CA THR A 101 18.50 6.61 -21.06
C THR A 101 19.60 6.00 -21.94
N LYS A 102 20.64 5.43 -21.33
CA LYS A 102 21.58 4.55 -22.02
C LYS A 102 20.87 3.20 -22.23
N PRO A 103 20.70 2.75 -23.48
CA PRO A 103 20.15 1.43 -23.75
C PRO A 103 20.96 0.35 -23.05
N LEU A 104 20.30 -0.74 -22.64
CA LEU A 104 21.01 -1.92 -22.17
C LEU A 104 21.98 -2.37 -23.26
N ARG A 105 23.24 -2.60 -22.87
CA ARG A 105 24.25 -3.13 -23.77
C ARG A 105 23.95 -4.61 -24.00
N VAL A 106 23.12 -4.87 -25.00
CA VAL A 106 22.87 -6.22 -25.50
C VAL A 106 24.07 -6.64 -26.35
N PRO A 107 24.55 -7.89 -26.23
CA PRO A 107 25.51 -8.44 -27.18
C PRO A 107 24.97 -8.30 -28.60
N ASP A 108 25.85 -8.00 -29.55
CA ASP A 108 25.49 -8.01 -30.97
C ASP A 108 25.23 -9.47 -31.37
N ILE A 109 23.98 -9.89 -31.23
CA ILE A 109 23.49 -11.19 -31.71
C ILE A 109 23.18 -10.99 -33.20
N GLU A 110 23.73 -11.87 -34.05
CA GLU A 110 23.33 -11.93 -35.46
C GLU A 110 21.80 -11.99 -35.53
N ARG A 111 21.19 -11.02 -36.24
CA ARG A 111 19.74 -11.01 -36.42
C ARG A 111 19.32 -12.37 -36.95
N HIS A 112 18.51 -13.11 -36.19
CA HIS A 112 18.00 -14.41 -36.63
C HIS A 112 17.39 -14.26 -38.02
N ALA A 113 17.97 -14.93 -39.02
CA ALA A 113 17.62 -14.78 -40.44
C ALA A 113 16.22 -15.30 -40.81
N GLY A 114 15.44 -15.81 -39.84
CA GLY A 114 14.19 -16.51 -40.10
C GLY A 114 12.93 -15.65 -40.07
N VAL A 115 12.90 -14.56 -39.29
CA VAL A 115 11.64 -13.83 -39.05
C VAL A 115 11.90 -12.34 -38.86
N GLY A 116 11.52 -11.55 -39.86
CA GLY A 116 11.57 -10.08 -39.78
C GLY A 116 10.56 -9.51 -38.78
N ARG A 117 10.76 -8.25 -38.40
CA ARG A 117 9.89 -7.52 -37.45
C ARG A 117 8.41 -7.55 -37.85
N GLU A 118 8.10 -7.37 -39.13
CA GLU A 118 6.73 -7.36 -39.64
C GLU A 118 6.08 -8.73 -39.52
N GLN A 119 6.82 -9.77 -39.87
CA GLN A 119 6.38 -11.16 -39.74
C GLN A 119 6.15 -11.53 -38.26
N LEU A 120 7.01 -11.07 -37.35
CA LEU A 120 6.83 -11.25 -35.90
C LEU A 120 5.56 -10.56 -35.39
N ILE A 121 5.30 -9.31 -35.82
CA ILE A 121 4.09 -8.57 -35.44
C ILE A 121 2.85 -9.34 -35.90
N LYS A 122 2.86 -9.82 -37.14
CA LYS A 122 1.76 -10.62 -37.69
C LYS A 122 1.54 -11.90 -36.90
N LEU A 123 2.60 -12.67 -36.64
CA LEU A 123 2.53 -13.91 -35.86
C LEU A 123 2.02 -13.68 -34.43
N GLN A 124 2.36 -12.55 -33.80
CA GLN A 124 1.86 -12.21 -32.46
C GLN A 124 0.39 -11.82 -32.46
N GLN A 125 -0.08 -11.08 -33.49
CA GLN A 125 -1.47 -10.68 -33.63
C GLN A 125 -2.40 -11.83 -33.98
N GLU A 126 -1.92 -12.80 -34.76
CA GLU A 126 -2.69 -13.97 -35.19
C GLU A 126 -2.59 -15.13 -34.18
N ASN A 127 -1.77 -15.01 -33.12
CA ASN A 127 -1.61 -16.09 -32.14
C ASN A 127 -2.78 -16.10 -31.12
N PRO A 128 -3.61 -17.15 -31.11
CA PRO A 128 -4.80 -17.22 -30.25
C PRO A 128 -4.47 -17.26 -28.75
N ARG A 129 -3.30 -17.78 -28.37
CA ARG A 129 -2.88 -17.79 -26.95
C ARG A 129 -2.49 -16.40 -26.46
N ILE A 130 -1.84 -15.60 -27.31
CA ILE A 130 -1.46 -14.22 -26.98
C ILE A 130 -2.71 -13.34 -26.89
N LEU A 131 -3.67 -13.53 -27.81
CA LEU A 131 -4.97 -12.85 -27.76
C LEU A 131 -5.75 -13.21 -26.49
N ALA A 132 -5.82 -14.49 -26.13
CA ALA A 132 -6.49 -14.93 -24.92
C ALA A 132 -5.86 -14.35 -23.65
N LEU A 133 -4.52 -14.25 -23.58
CA LEU A 133 -3.81 -13.59 -22.47
C LEU A 133 -4.12 -12.09 -22.41
N ALA A 134 -4.15 -11.41 -23.56
CA ALA A 134 -4.49 -9.99 -23.62
C ALA A 134 -5.94 -9.73 -23.17
N ASP A 135 -6.89 -10.59 -23.57
CA ASP A 135 -8.29 -10.48 -23.16
C ASP A 135 -8.51 -10.82 -21.69
N ALA A 136 -7.83 -11.84 -21.16
CA ALA A 136 -7.85 -12.16 -19.73
C ALA A 136 -7.35 -10.97 -18.88
N GLY A 137 -6.32 -10.26 -19.35
CA GLY A 137 -5.85 -9.03 -18.70
C GLY A 137 -6.87 -7.88 -18.74
N ARG A 138 -7.73 -7.80 -19.78
CA ARG A 138 -8.79 -6.78 -19.90
C ARG A 138 -10.05 -7.12 -19.11
N THR A 139 -10.39 -8.40 -18.94
CA THR A 139 -11.54 -8.82 -18.13
C THR A 139 -11.25 -8.71 -16.64
N SER A 140 -10.02 -9.04 -16.20
CA SER A 140 -9.57 -8.83 -14.81
C SER A 140 -9.71 -7.37 -14.35
N ARG A 141 -9.50 -6.39 -15.25
CA ARG A 141 -9.68 -4.96 -14.94
C ARG A 141 -11.14 -4.48 -14.86
N ARG A 142 -12.10 -5.22 -15.43
CA ARG A 142 -13.54 -4.84 -15.43
C ARG A 142 -14.36 -5.53 -14.32
N GLY A 143 -13.81 -6.57 -13.69
CA GLY A 143 -14.51 -7.37 -12.68
C GLY A 143 -14.39 -6.90 -11.23
N TRP A 144 -13.59 -5.87 -10.93
CA TRP A 144 -13.51 -5.30 -9.58
C TRP A 144 -14.68 -4.34 -9.33
N LYS A 145 -15.91 -4.88 -9.31
CA LYS A 145 -17.03 -4.23 -8.63
C LYS A 145 -17.35 -5.04 -7.38
N SER A 146 -17.15 -4.35 -6.28
CA SER A 146 -17.41 -4.72 -4.89
C SER A 146 -18.73 -5.45 -4.67
N HIS A 147 -18.63 -6.68 -4.17
CA HIS A 147 -19.65 -7.29 -3.32
C HIS A 147 -18.97 -7.83 -2.07
N PHE A 148 -18.94 -6.99 -1.04
CA PHE A 148 -18.87 -7.41 0.35
C PHE A 148 -19.97 -6.62 1.06
N LEU A 149 -21.03 -7.34 1.42
CA LEU A 149 -21.97 -7.04 2.49
C LEU A 149 -21.83 -8.21 3.48
#